data_AF-A0A435FEZ8-F1
#
_entry.id   AF-A0A435FEZ8-F1
#
_cell.length_a   1.000
_cell.length_b   1.000
_cell.length_c   1.000
_cell.angle_alpha   90.00
_cell.angle_beta   90.00
_cell.angle_gamma   90.00
#
_symmetry.space_group_name_H-M   'P 1'
#
loop_
_entity.id
_entity.type
_entity.pdbx_description
1 polymer ?
#
loop_
_entity_poly.entity_id
_entity_poly.type
_entity_poly.pdbx_seq_one_letter_code
_entity_poly.pdbx_strand_id
1 'polypeptide(L)'
;MSLRLATFNVENLMNRFDFSGYRNQLNEDRTLALFDIQSEAEYRILEQARAIAQSDDTRQLTALAIAATRADIICMQEVDNIEALKAFEYGYLFKMIGQGYRQKYTTAGNDSRGIDVAVMMRNETMQGQPIEFVRMTSHAYVTFERFGLFTPELAGLGHVASDRIFRRDCLEVDLTVGGVPLTLYLVHF
;
A
#
# COMPACT_ATOMS: atom_id res chain seq x y z
N MET A 1 8.73 -20.49 18.89
CA MET A 1 8.99 -19.31 18.05
C MET A 1 7.81 -19.15 17.11
N SER A 2 6.89 -18.23 17.38
CA SER A 2 5.81 -17.91 16.43
C SER A 2 6.06 -16.54 15.81
N LEU A 3 6.02 -16.48 14.49
CA LEU A 3 5.97 -15.24 13.73
C LEU A 3 4.58 -15.13 13.10
N ARG A 4 3.93 -13.97 13.23
CA ARG A 4 2.69 -13.65 12.52
C ARG A 4 2.98 -12.72 11.35
N LEU A 5 2.80 -13.24 10.15
CA LEU A 5 2.89 -12.50 8.90
C LEU A 5 1.48 -12.24 8.36
N ALA A 6 1.23 -11.01 7.92
CA ALA A 6 0.00 -10.65 7.22
C ALA A 6 0.32 -9.93 5.91
N THR A 7 -0.63 -9.98 4.97
CA THR A 7 -0.65 -9.11 3.79
C THR A 7 -1.91 -8.27 3.79
N PHE A 8 -1.82 -7.02 3.33
CA PHE A 8 -2.96 -6.11 3.29
C PHE A 8 -2.83 -5.10 2.14
N ASN A 9 -3.84 -5.02 1.27
CA ASN A 9 -3.94 -3.94 0.29
C ASN A 9 -4.59 -2.72 0.96
N VAL A 10 -3.91 -1.58 0.99
CA VAL A 10 -4.44 -0.37 1.66
C VAL A 10 -5.26 0.55 0.77
N GLU A 11 -5.46 0.18 -0.50
CA GLU A 11 -6.31 0.89 -1.47
C GLU A 11 -6.04 2.41 -1.55
N ASN A 12 -4.76 2.80 -1.47
CA ASN A 12 -4.28 4.18 -1.35
C ASN A 12 -4.71 4.85 -0.05
N LEU A 13 -3.73 5.14 0.80
CA LEU A 13 -3.96 5.85 2.05
C LEU A 13 -4.27 7.33 1.80
N MET A 14 -3.91 7.88 0.64
CA MET A 14 -4.20 9.26 0.23
C MET A 14 -5.26 9.29 -0.87
N ASN A 15 -6.46 9.78 -0.55
CA ASN A 15 -7.46 10.06 -1.58
C ASN A 15 -7.07 11.33 -2.36
N ARG A 16 -6.95 11.21 -3.68
CA ARG A 16 -6.93 12.38 -4.57
C ARG A 16 -8.38 12.88 -4.68
N PHE A 17 -8.57 14.19 -4.54
CA PHE A 17 -9.91 14.78 -4.71
C PHE A 17 -10.36 14.62 -6.17
N ASP A 18 -11.51 13.99 -6.36
CA ASP A 18 -12.21 13.96 -7.64
C ASP A 18 -13.40 14.93 -7.58
N PHE A 19 -13.45 15.86 -8.53
CA PHE A 19 -14.48 16.88 -8.65
C PHE A 19 -15.40 16.67 -9.86
N SER A 20 -15.27 15.52 -10.54
CA SER A 20 -16.00 15.22 -11.78
C SER A 20 -17.52 15.13 -11.58
N GLY A 21 -17.99 14.86 -10.35
CA GLY A 21 -19.41 14.76 -9.98
C GLY A 21 -20.22 16.03 -10.23
N TYR A 22 -19.61 17.22 -10.14
CA TYR A 22 -20.34 18.49 -10.36
C TYR A 22 -20.96 18.61 -11.75
N ARG A 23 -20.29 18.06 -12.78
CA ARG A 23 -20.76 18.13 -14.18
C ARG A 23 -21.52 16.89 -14.63
N ASN A 24 -21.57 15.84 -13.81
CA ASN A 24 -22.15 14.57 -14.18
C ASN A 24 -22.87 13.95 -12.98
N GLN A 25 -24.21 14.06 -12.94
CA GLN A 25 -25.07 13.51 -11.89
C GLN A 25 -24.94 11.99 -11.70
N LEU A 26 -24.44 11.26 -12.72
CA LEU A 26 -24.15 9.82 -12.58
C LEU A 26 -22.95 9.53 -11.68
N ASN A 27 -22.06 10.51 -11.53
CA ASN A 27 -20.88 10.45 -10.66
C ASN A 27 -21.09 11.24 -9.35
N GLU A 28 -22.29 11.82 -9.16
CA GLU A 28 -22.63 12.55 -7.94
C GLU A 28 -22.89 11.57 -6.79
N ASP A 29 -22.23 11.81 -5.66
CA ASP A 29 -22.37 10.97 -4.49
C ASP A 29 -23.77 11.11 -3.88
N ARG A 30 -24.36 9.99 -3.46
CA ARG A 30 -25.71 9.93 -2.87
C ARG A 30 -25.86 10.81 -1.63
N THR A 31 -24.79 11.06 -0.90
CA THR A 31 -24.81 11.93 0.29
C THR A 31 -24.91 13.40 -0.06
N LEU A 32 -24.29 13.84 -1.17
CA LEU A 32 -24.36 15.22 -1.65
C LEU A 32 -25.71 15.53 -2.33
N ALA A 33 -26.30 14.53 -3.00
CA ALA A 33 -27.63 14.64 -3.60
C ALA A 33 -28.76 14.92 -2.58
N LEU A 34 -28.50 14.78 -1.28
CA LEU A 34 -29.47 15.07 -0.20
C LEU A 34 -29.39 16.52 0.31
N PHE A 35 -28.43 17.32 -0.17
CA PHE A 35 -28.26 18.73 0.21
C PHE A 35 -28.68 19.64 -0.95
N ASP A 36 -29.25 20.80 -0.60
CA ASP A 36 -29.57 21.84 -1.57
C ASP A 36 -28.31 22.69 -1.85
N ILE A 37 -27.53 22.30 -2.87
CA ILE A 37 -26.24 22.91 -3.20
C ILE A 37 -26.43 23.99 -4.27
N GLN A 38 -26.14 25.24 -3.92
CA GLN A 38 -26.53 26.41 -4.73
C GLN A 38 -25.40 26.93 -5.64
N SER A 39 -24.16 26.44 -5.47
CA SER A 39 -23.02 26.88 -6.29
C SER A 39 -21.92 25.82 -6.45
N GLU A 40 -21.10 25.95 -7.51
CA GLU A 40 -19.92 25.08 -7.72
C GLU A 40 -18.90 25.21 -6.59
N ALA A 41 -18.72 26.41 -6.03
CA ALA A 41 -17.79 26.65 -4.93
C ALA A 41 -18.22 25.91 -3.65
N GLU A 42 -19.52 25.95 -3.35
CA GLU A 42 -20.11 25.22 -2.23
C GLU A 42 -20.04 23.70 -2.44
N TYR A 43 -20.35 23.23 -3.65
CA TYR A 43 -20.19 21.82 -4.04
C TYR A 43 -18.76 21.33 -3.79
N ARG A 44 -17.74 22.08 -4.24
CA ARG A 44 -16.33 21.70 -4.05
C ARG A 44 -15.93 21.61 -2.59
N ILE A 45 -16.42 22.50 -1.73
CA ILE A 45 -16.12 22.47 -0.28
C ILE A 45 -16.79 21.25 0.38
N LEU A 46 -18.06 20.98 0.07
CA LEU A 46 -18.79 19.83 0.61
C LEU A 46 -18.21 18.50 0.11
N GLU A 47 -17.85 18.42 -1.17
CA GLU A 47 -17.17 17.26 -1.77
C GLU A 47 -15.80 17.03 -1.12
N GLN A 48 -15.02 18.09 -0.87
CA GLN A 48 -13.76 17.98 -0.12
C GLN A 48 -13.98 17.46 1.30
N ALA A 49 -14.93 18.02 2.03
CA ALA A 49 -15.25 17.60 3.39
C ALA A 49 -15.72 16.15 3.44
N ARG A 50 -16.59 15.74 2.50
CA ARG A 50 -17.06 14.35 2.34
C ARG A 50 -15.90 13.41 2.03
N ALA A 51 -15.08 13.74 1.04
CA ALA A 51 -13.93 12.94 0.65
C ALA A 51 -12.94 12.78 1.81
N ILE A 52 -12.72 13.81 2.62
CA ILE A 52 -11.89 13.74 3.84
C ILE A 52 -12.54 12.81 4.87
N ALA A 53 -13.83 12.98 5.16
CA ALA A 53 -14.54 12.19 6.17
C ALA A 53 -14.62 10.70 5.80
N GLN A 54 -15.03 10.39 4.57
CA GLN A 54 -15.09 9.00 4.08
C GLN A 54 -13.70 8.35 4.09
N SER A 55 -12.67 9.12 3.77
CA SER A 55 -11.28 8.65 3.82
C SER A 55 -10.83 8.38 5.26
N ASP A 56 -11.30 9.13 6.26
CA ASP A 56 -11.03 8.85 7.67
C ASP A 56 -11.68 7.54 8.14
N ASP A 57 -12.98 7.35 7.88
CA ASP A 57 -13.70 6.13 8.26
C ASP A 57 -13.06 4.88 7.62
N THR A 58 -12.70 4.97 6.34
CA THR A 58 -12.04 3.89 5.61
C THR A 58 -10.68 3.56 6.23
N ARG A 59 -9.88 4.58 6.59
CA ARG A 59 -8.59 4.36 7.28
C ARG A 59 -8.78 3.74 8.67
N GLN A 60 -9.80 4.12 9.42
CA GLN A 60 -10.10 3.49 10.71
C GLN A 60 -10.45 2.01 10.56
N LEU A 61 -11.29 1.66 9.58
CA LEU A 61 -11.64 0.26 9.27
C LEU A 61 -10.41 -0.55 8.82
N THR A 62 -9.59 0.02 7.93
CA THR A 62 -8.31 -0.57 7.52
C THR A 62 -7.39 -0.81 8.71
N ALA A 63 -7.28 0.16 9.62
CA ALA A 63 -6.47 0.01 10.82
C ALA A 63 -7.01 -1.09 11.72
N LEU A 64 -8.33 -1.16 11.95
CA LEU A 64 -8.97 -2.21 12.75
C LEU A 64 -8.72 -3.60 12.17
N ALA A 65 -8.85 -3.74 10.85
CA ALA A 65 -8.57 -5.00 10.15
C ALA A 65 -7.10 -5.42 10.34
N ILE A 66 -6.16 -4.49 10.14
CA ILE A 66 -4.74 -4.72 10.38
C ILE A 66 -4.48 -5.09 11.86
N ALA A 67 -5.08 -4.39 12.81
CA ALA A 67 -4.91 -4.66 14.24
C ALA A 67 -5.42 -6.06 14.64
N ALA A 68 -6.54 -6.49 14.06
CA ALA A 68 -7.13 -7.81 14.32
C ALA A 68 -6.19 -8.97 13.92
N THR A 69 -5.34 -8.77 12.90
CA THR A 69 -4.34 -9.78 12.49
C THR A 69 -3.30 -10.08 13.57
N ARG A 70 -3.04 -9.11 14.46
CA ARG A 70 -1.94 -9.16 15.44
C ARG A 70 -0.61 -9.53 14.79
N ALA A 71 -0.38 -9.07 13.56
CA ALA A 71 0.84 -9.35 12.83
C ALA A 71 2.07 -8.74 13.52
N ASP A 72 3.18 -9.44 13.39
CA ASP A 72 4.51 -8.95 13.72
C ASP A 72 5.12 -8.22 12.50
N ILE A 73 4.81 -8.73 11.30
CA ILE A 73 5.22 -8.21 9.99
C ILE A 73 3.98 -8.11 9.09
N ILE A 74 3.81 -6.97 8.42
CA ILE A 74 2.76 -6.75 7.42
C ILE A 74 3.40 -6.38 6.08
N CYS A 75 3.07 -7.15 5.05
CA CYS A 75 3.33 -6.80 3.65
C CYS A 75 2.14 -6.03 3.08
N MET A 76 2.40 -4.94 2.37
CA MET A 76 1.35 -3.99 1.97
C MET A 76 1.41 -3.72 0.48
N GLN A 77 0.24 -3.52 -0.12
CA GLN A 77 0.07 -3.13 -1.52
C GLN A 77 -0.66 -1.78 -1.61
N GLU A 78 -0.45 -1.07 -2.72
CA GLU A 78 -1.07 0.24 -3.00
C GLU A 78 -0.67 1.32 -2.00
N VAL A 79 0.60 1.33 -1.61
CA VAL A 79 1.15 2.34 -0.71
C VAL A 79 1.60 3.55 -1.53
N ASP A 80 0.99 4.71 -1.30
CA ASP A 80 1.30 5.95 -2.05
C ASP A 80 2.76 6.40 -1.89
N ASN A 81 3.25 6.39 -0.64
CA ASN A 81 4.61 6.75 -0.30
C ASN A 81 4.87 6.45 1.19
N ILE A 82 6.15 6.53 1.58
CA ILE A 82 6.59 6.26 2.95
C ILE A 82 6.00 7.25 3.99
N GLU A 83 5.70 8.49 3.60
CA GLU A 83 5.15 9.50 4.52
C GLU A 83 3.67 9.25 4.83
N ALA A 84 2.87 8.87 3.82
CA ALA A 84 1.50 8.41 4.00
C ALA A 84 1.45 7.17 4.91
N LEU A 85 2.38 6.24 4.73
CA LEU A 85 2.48 5.05 5.58
C LEU A 85 2.85 5.39 7.03
N LYS A 86 3.78 6.32 7.26
CA LYS A 86 4.12 6.83 8.59
C LYS A 86 2.93 7.54 9.25
N ALA A 87 2.23 8.39 8.51
CA ALA A 87 1.07 9.12 9.00
C ALA A 87 -0.08 8.17 9.37
N PHE A 88 -0.35 7.17 8.53
CA PHE A 88 -1.35 6.15 8.81
C PHE A 88 -1.00 5.32 10.05
N GLU A 89 0.24 4.83 10.12
CA GLU A 89 0.67 4.01 11.25
C GLU A 89 0.61 4.78 12.57
N TYR A 90 1.11 6.02 12.61
CA TYR A 90 1.05 6.83 13.82
C TYR A 90 -0.37 7.29 14.17
N GLY A 91 -1.14 7.69 13.16
CA GLY A 91 -2.48 8.28 13.31
C GLY A 91 -3.54 7.27 13.73
N TYR A 92 -3.47 6.03 13.22
CA TYR A 92 -4.52 5.03 13.40
C TYR A 92 -4.04 3.77 14.12
N LEU A 93 -2.89 3.20 13.72
CA LEU A 93 -2.41 1.97 14.35
C LEU A 93 -1.84 2.24 15.74
N PHE A 94 -0.78 3.03 15.87
CA PHE A 94 -0.09 3.29 17.14
C PHE A 94 -1.04 3.72 18.25
N LYS A 95 -1.96 4.66 17.97
CA LYS A 95 -2.97 5.12 18.93
C LYS A 95 -3.94 4.03 19.39
N MET A 96 -4.29 3.11 18.51
CA MET A 96 -5.26 2.06 18.79
C MET A 96 -4.64 0.84 19.50
N ILE A 97 -3.47 0.38 19.05
CA ILE A 97 -2.84 -0.83 19.60
C ILE A 97 -1.80 -0.55 20.67
N GLY A 98 -1.41 0.72 20.90
CA GLY A 98 -0.40 1.13 21.89
C GLY A 98 1.04 0.74 21.56
N GLN A 99 1.25 -0.09 20.54
CA GLN A 99 2.56 -0.56 20.07
C GLN A 99 2.64 -0.53 18.55
N GLY A 100 3.49 0.35 18.02
CA GLY A 100 3.56 0.63 16.59
C GLY A 100 4.40 -0.36 15.78
N TYR A 101 4.26 -0.29 14.45
CA TYR A 101 5.19 -0.90 13.50
C TYR A 101 6.35 0.09 13.28
N ARG A 102 7.44 -0.11 14.02
CA ARG A 102 8.55 0.85 14.10
C ARG A 102 9.40 0.87 12.84
N GLN A 103 9.50 -0.27 12.16
CA GLN A 103 10.30 -0.41 10.95
C GLN A 103 9.37 -0.36 9.74
N LYS A 104 9.69 0.46 8.75
CA LYS A 104 8.88 0.68 7.54
C LYS A 104 9.81 0.80 6.35
N TYR A 105 9.58 -0.01 5.32
CA TYR A 105 10.40 0.00 4.11
C TYR A 105 9.51 -0.07 2.87
N THR A 106 9.87 0.74 1.88
CA THR A 106 9.22 0.80 0.57
C THR A 106 10.25 1.32 -0.43
N THR A 107 10.04 1.04 -1.71
CA THR A 107 10.82 1.61 -2.80
C THR A 107 9.89 1.91 -3.96
N ALA A 108 10.29 2.85 -4.83
CA ALA A 108 9.56 3.14 -6.04
C ALA A 108 9.64 1.95 -7.00
N GLY A 109 8.48 1.48 -7.47
CA GLY A 109 8.32 0.47 -8.50
C GLY A 109 7.97 1.10 -9.87
N ASN A 110 7.35 0.30 -10.73
CA ASN A 110 7.00 0.67 -12.09
C ASN A 110 5.56 1.19 -12.27
N ASP A 111 4.77 1.37 -11.20
CA ASP A 111 3.39 1.83 -11.32
C ASP A 111 3.35 3.33 -11.62
N SER A 112 2.80 3.70 -12.77
CA SER A 112 2.65 5.09 -13.20
C SER A 112 1.87 5.98 -12.24
N ARG A 113 1.04 5.40 -11.36
CA ARG A 113 0.27 6.14 -10.36
C ARG A 113 1.11 6.51 -9.13
N GLY A 114 2.28 5.89 -8.96
CA GLY A 114 3.13 6.02 -7.79
C GLY A 114 2.60 5.23 -6.59
N ILE A 115 2.10 4.02 -6.83
CA ILE A 115 1.55 3.16 -5.78
C ILE A 115 2.39 1.89 -5.70
N ASP A 116 3.07 1.73 -4.57
CA ASP A 116 4.14 0.75 -4.40
C ASP A 116 3.75 -0.35 -3.41
N VAL A 117 4.66 -1.33 -3.24
CA VAL A 117 4.59 -2.32 -2.18
C VAL A 117 5.47 -1.87 -1.00
N ALA A 118 5.02 -2.14 0.22
CA ALA A 118 5.77 -1.80 1.42
C ALA A 118 5.75 -2.93 2.44
N VAL A 119 6.68 -2.89 3.38
CA VAL A 119 6.67 -3.76 4.57
C VAL A 119 6.70 -2.90 5.83
N MET A 120 5.88 -3.28 6.80
CA MET A 120 5.87 -2.72 8.16
C MET A 120 6.15 -3.82 9.18
N MET A 121 7.04 -3.55 10.13
CA MET A 121 7.46 -4.55 11.13
C MET A 121 7.56 -3.95 12.52
N ARG A 122 7.24 -4.77 13.52
CA ARG A 122 7.60 -4.51 14.91
C ARG A 122 9.11 -4.71 15.10
N ASN A 123 9.64 -4.21 16.21
CA ASN A 123 11.04 -4.52 16.59
C ASN A 123 11.17 -5.93 17.15
N GLU A 124 10.09 -6.46 17.73
CA GLU A 124 10.04 -7.78 18.32
C GLU A 124 8.69 -8.42 17.98
N THR A 125 8.71 -9.74 17.85
CA THR A 125 7.48 -10.54 17.78
C THR A 125 6.68 -10.43 19.08
N MET A 126 5.41 -10.82 19.07
CA MET A 126 4.60 -10.92 20.29
C MET A 126 5.20 -11.81 21.39
N GLN A 127 6.15 -12.70 21.05
CA GLN A 127 6.87 -13.57 21.99
C GLN A 127 8.24 -13.01 22.41
N GLY A 128 8.57 -11.76 22.06
CA GLY A 128 9.83 -11.09 22.46
C GLY A 128 11.06 -11.48 21.64
N GLN A 129 10.89 -12.14 20.48
CA GLN A 129 12.00 -12.40 19.58
C GLN A 129 12.30 -11.16 18.72
N PRO A 130 13.57 -10.70 18.61
CA PRO A 130 13.92 -9.55 17.80
C PRO A 130 13.62 -9.80 16.32
N ILE A 131 13.17 -8.76 15.62
CA ILE A 131 12.99 -8.72 14.18
C ILE A 131 13.96 -7.68 13.63
N GLU A 132 14.95 -8.12 12.87
CA GLU A 132 16.01 -7.26 12.36
C GLU A 132 15.98 -7.25 10.83
N PHE A 133 16.01 -6.04 10.29
CA PHE A 133 16.16 -5.84 8.86
C PHE A 133 17.61 -6.08 8.43
N VAL A 134 17.81 -6.90 7.39
CA VAL A 134 19.14 -7.20 6.85
C VAL A 134 19.37 -6.45 5.53
N ARG A 135 18.49 -6.66 4.55
CA ARG A 135 18.65 -6.11 3.20
C ARG A 135 17.29 -5.93 2.52
N MET A 136 17.21 -4.96 1.63
CA MET A 136 16.11 -4.81 0.68
C MET A 136 16.67 -4.76 -0.75
N THR A 137 16.04 -5.46 -1.68
CA THR A 137 16.41 -5.48 -3.10
C THR A 137 15.15 -5.32 -3.94
N SER A 138 15.11 -4.26 -4.75
CA SER A 138 14.08 -4.09 -5.77
C SER A 138 14.43 -4.92 -7.00
N HIS A 139 13.43 -5.54 -7.60
CA HIS A 139 13.54 -6.25 -8.88
C HIS A 139 12.75 -5.55 -9.99
N ALA A 140 12.26 -4.34 -9.76
CA ALA A 140 11.46 -3.56 -10.71
C ALA A 140 12.17 -3.36 -12.07
N TYR A 141 13.49 -3.30 -12.09
CA TYR A 141 14.27 -3.09 -13.32
C TYR A 141 14.53 -4.38 -14.12
N VAL A 142 14.11 -5.56 -13.64
CA VAL A 142 14.36 -6.83 -14.34
C VAL A 142 13.51 -6.92 -15.61
N THR A 143 14.16 -7.30 -16.70
CA THR A 143 13.57 -7.46 -18.04
C THR A 143 13.41 -8.93 -18.42
N PHE A 144 12.57 -9.22 -19.43
CA PHE A 144 12.41 -10.59 -19.93
C PHE A 144 13.74 -11.22 -20.35
N GLU A 145 14.60 -10.46 -21.06
CA GLU A 145 15.92 -10.94 -21.49
C GLU A 145 16.82 -11.30 -20.30
N ARG A 146 16.79 -10.51 -19.22
CA ARG A 146 17.68 -10.70 -18.07
C ARG A 146 17.42 -12.02 -17.35
N PHE A 147 16.17 -12.49 -17.35
CA PHE A 147 15.78 -13.77 -16.77
C PHE A 147 15.60 -14.87 -17.84
N GLY A 148 15.87 -14.60 -19.11
CA GLY A 148 15.70 -15.59 -20.18
C GLY A 148 14.23 -16.01 -20.37
N LEU A 149 13.29 -15.10 -20.09
CA LEU A 149 11.84 -15.36 -20.13
C LEU A 149 11.18 -14.88 -21.42
N PHE A 150 11.92 -14.26 -22.35
CA PHE A 150 11.35 -13.79 -23.60
C PHE A 150 11.07 -14.96 -24.56
N THR A 151 9.81 -15.13 -24.95
CA THR A 151 9.37 -16.22 -25.83
C THR A 151 8.68 -15.70 -27.11
N PRO A 152 8.55 -16.52 -28.16
CA PRO A 152 7.80 -16.15 -29.35
C PRO A 152 6.33 -15.78 -29.07
N GLU A 153 5.71 -16.38 -28.05
CA GLU A 153 4.34 -16.05 -27.62
C GLU A 153 4.27 -14.64 -27.06
N LEU A 154 5.25 -14.22 -26.25
CA LEU A 154 5.35 -12.84 -25.75
C LEU A 154 5.59 -11.85 -26.89
N ALA A 155 6.44 -12.20 -27.85
CA ALA A 155 6.64 -11.40 -29.06
C ALA A 155 5.32 -11.25 -29.86
N GLY A 156 4.53 -12.33 -29.96
CA GLY A 156 3.20 -12.31 -30.58
C GLY A 156 2.18 -11.42 -29.86
N LEU A 157 2.37 -11.15 -28.57
CA LEU A 157 1.58 -10.21 -27.76
C LEU A 157 2.10 -8.76 -27.84
N GLY A 158 3.14 -8.50 -28.63
CA GLY A 158 3.73 -7.16 -28.81
C GLY A 158 4.76 -6.76 -27.75
N HIS A 159 5.21 -7.70 -26.91
CA HIS A 159 6.30 -7.45 -25.98
C HIS A 159 7.66 -7.50 -26.67
N VAL A 160 8.63 -6.76 -26.13
CA VAL A 160 10.04 -6.84 -26.54
C VAL A 160 10.90 -7.38 -25.41
N ALA A 161 12.07 -7.95 -25.74
CA ALA A 161 12.94 -8.61 -24.77
C ALA A 161 13.41 -7.68 -23.63
N SER A 162 13.53 -6.38 -23.91
CA SER A 162 13.91 -5.34 -22.93
C SER A 162 12.74 -4.84 -22.08
N ASP A 163 11.51 -5.33 -22.27
CA ASP A 163 10.38 -4.96 -21.42
C ASP A 163 10.61 -5.47 -20.00
N ARG A 164 10.23 -4.64 -19.02
CA ARG A 164 10.24 -5.00 -17.60
C ARG A 164 9.18 -6.05 -17.30
N ILE A 165 9.53 -7.05 -16.49
CA ILE A 165 8.63 -8.14 -16.12
C ILE A 165 7.57 -7.68 -15.12
N PHE A 166 7.96 -6.83 -14.16
CA PHE A 166 7.07 -6.35 -13.11
C PHE A 166 6.42 -5.02 -13.49
N ARG A 167 5.11 -4.91 -13.36
CA ARG A 167 4.36 -3.64 -13.53
C ARG A 167 4.45 -2.71 -12.32
N ARG A 168 4.81 -3.27 -11.15
CA ARG A 168 5.15 -2.55 -9.91
C ARG A 168 6.58 -2.92 -9.53
N ASP A 169 6.75 -3.76 -8.52
CA ASP A 169 8.03 -4.31 -8.09
C ASP A 169 7.83 -5.78 -7.66
N CYS A 170 8.92 -6.51 -7.56
CA CYS A 170 9.08 -7.65 -6.67
C CYS A 170 10.09 -7.23 -5.61
N LEU A 171 9.61 -6.77 -4.46
CA LEU A 171 10.46 -6.27 -3.40
C LEU A 171 10.93 -7.45 -2.54
N GLU A 172 12.22 -7.75 -2.63
CA GLU A 172 12.90 -8.76 -1.81
C GLU A 172 13.37 -8.11 -0.51
N VAL A 173 12.96 -8.66 0.63
CA VAL A 173 13.35 -8.19 1.97
C VAL A 173 13.91 -9.35 2.76
N ASP A 174 15.19 -9.26 3.11
CA ASP A 174 15.87 -10.21 3.99
C ASP A 174 15.81 -9.70 5.43
N LEU A 175 15.40 -10.58 6.33
CA LEU A 175 15.22 -10.32 7.76
C LEU A 175 15.87 -11.45 8.58
N THR A 176 16.16 -11.16 9.85
CA THR A 176 16.30 -12.18 10.88
C THR A 176 15.17 -12.04 11.90
N VAL A 177 14.61 -13.16 12.34
CA VAL A 177 13.68 -13.22 13.47
C VAL A 177 14.33 -14.12 14.50
N GLY A 178 14.65 -13.61 15.69
CA GLY A 178 15.38 -14.37 16.72
C GLY A 178 16.66 -15.06 16.20
N GLY A 179 17.37 -14.41 15.27
CA GLY A 179 18.55 -14.95 14.60
C GLY A 179 18.29 -15.96 13.47
N VAL A 180 17.04 -16.33 13.20
CA VAL A 180 16.66 -17.22 12.09
C VAL A 180 16.39 -16.38 10.83
N PRO A 181 17.02 -16.69 9.68
CA PRO A 181 16.82 -15.92 8.45
C PRO A 181 15.42 -16.14 7.84
N LEU A 182 14.84 -15.07 7.32
CA LEU A 182 13.57 -15.05 6.58
C LEU A 182 13.68 -14.08 5.41
N THR A 183 13.38 -14.54 4.20
CA THR A 183 13.29 -13.70 3.01
C THR A 183 11.82 -13.58 2.58
N LEU A 184 11.37 -12.35 2.35
CA LEU A 184 10.04 -12.03 1.85
C LEU A 184 10.14 -11.49 0.43
N TYR A 185 9.27 -11.96 -0.46
CA TYR A 185 9.08 -11.41 -1.80
C TYR A 185 7.70 -10.76 -1.89
N LEU A 186 7.66 -9.43 -1.94
CA LEU A 186 6.41 -8.67 -2.01
C LEU A 186 6.12 -8.32 -3.46
N VAL A 187 4.98 -8.77 -3.96
CA VAL A 187 4.51 -8.56 -5.34
C VAL A 187 3.07 -8.08 -5.33
N HIS A 188 2.67 -7.37 -6.39
CA HIS A 188 1.29 -6.99 -6.65
C HIS A 188 1.00 -7.14 -8.13
N PHE A 189 0.28 -8.21 -8.46
CA PHE A 189 -0.07 -8.61 -9.83
C PHE A 189 -1.17 -7.75 -10.44
#